data_AF-A0A9E6SNE8-F1
#
_entry.id   AF-A0A9E6SNE8-F1
#
_cell.length_a   1.000
_cell.length_b   1.000
_cell.length_c   1.000
_cell.angle_alpha   90.00
_cell.angle_beta   90.00
_cell.angle_gamma   90.00
#
_symmetry.space_group_name_H-M   'P 1'
#
loop_
_entity.id
_entity.type
_entity.pdbx_description
1 polymer ?
#
loop_
_entity_poly.entity_id
_entity_poly.type
_entity_poly.pdbx_seq_one_letter_code
_entity_poly.pdbx_strand_id
1 'polypeptide(L)'
;MVSLPRATPIVALKEDYASDASVWRVVSKDYPLNNPHYTPTVSLATVATRSDKPREERSLRTDILPAVEALFAAAKNQGYDLMIGSGYRSYEQQAIYYNSYVAKNGQEVADTFSARPGRSEHQTGLTFDISYVDRTCYLDTCFGDTAAGKWLATHATEYGFILRYPKDKISVTKYTYEPWHFRYVGKDLARALSQSELALDEAKPYLDAALSELKQRGQVK
;
A
#
# COMPACT_ATOMS: atom_id res chain seq x y z
N MET A 1 14.68 16.29 8.12
CA MET A 1 14.14 16.20 6.73
C MET A 1 14.29 14.76 6.28
N VAL A 2 13.55 14.31 5.26
CA VAL A 2 13.86 13.06 4.55
C VAL A 2 14.47 13.44 3.21
N SER A 3 15.63 12.86 2.89
CA SER A 3 16.37 13.12 1.65
C SER A 3 16.60 11.80 0.93
N LEU A 4 15.79 11.51 -0.09
CA LEU A 4 15.98 10.35 -0.96
C LEU A 4 16.92 10.72 -2.13
N PRO A 5 17.69 9.77 -2.69
CA PRO A 5 18.55 10.03 -3.83
C PRO A 5 17.76 10.59 -5.01
N ARG A 6 18.26 11.65 -5.66
CA ARG A 6 17.64 12.28 -6.85
C ARG A 6 16.24 12.88 -6.62
N ALA A 7 15.76 12.94 -5.38
CA ALA A 7 14.48 13.53 -5.02
C ALA A 7 14.64 14.87 -4.30
N THR A 8 13.63 15.73 -4.42
CA THR A 8 13.54 16.93 -3.59
C THR A 8 13.34 16.54 -2.12
N PRO A 9 14.13 17.06 -1.16
CA PRO A 9 13.94 16.75 0.25
C PRO A 9 12.55 17.14 0.75
N ILE A 10 11.99 16.32 1.62
CA ILE A 10 10.67 16.54 2.22
C ILE A 10 10.76 16.71 3.73
N VAL A 11 9.75 17.36 4.31
CA VAL A 11 9.65 17.48 5.77
C VAL A 11 9.39 16.10 6.35
N ALA A 12 10.16 15.73 7.37
CA ALA A 12 9.97 14.48 8.09
C ALA A 12 8.71 14.57 8.96
N LEU A 13 7.85 13.55 8.92
CA LEU A 13 6.69 13.50 9.81
C LEU A 13 7.15 13.38 11.26
N LYS A 14 6.57 14.17 12.16
CA LYS A 14 6.89 14.14 13.60
C LYS A 14 6.12 13.02 14.30
N GLU A 15 6.38 11.79 13.89
CA GLU A 15 5.79 10.57 14.46
C GLU A 15 6.84 9.45 14.52
N ASP A 16 6.56 8.40 15.30
CA ASP A 16 7.44 7.23 15.38
C ASP A 16 7.14 6.25 14.24
N TYR A 17 8.02 6.16 13.24
CA TYR A 17 7.80 5.32 12.04
C TYR A 17 7.82 3.81 12.35
N ALA A 18 8.30 3.43 13.53
CA ALA A 18 8.20 2.06 14.02
C ALA A 18 6.79 1.70 14.54
N SER A 19 5.95 2.70 14.85
CA SER A 19 4.57 2.49 15.26
C SER A 19 3.75 1.89 14.12
N ASP A 20 2.95 0.87 14.42
CA ASP A 20 2.04 0.25 13.45
C ASP A 20 0.96 1.22 12.93
N ALA A 21 0.74 2.34 13.64
CA ALA A 21 -0.15 3.41 13.23
C ALA A 21 0.49 4.47 12.30
N SER A 22 1.80 4.48 12.15
CA SER A 22 2.48 5.46 11.28
C SER A 22 2.09 5.26 9.81
N VAL A 23 1.85 6.36 9.09
CA VAL A 23 1.64 6.30 7.64
C VAL A 23 2.90 5.87 6.89
N TRP A 24 4.06 6.05 7.50
CA TRP A 24 5.38 5.67 6.97
C TRP A 24 5.88 4.33 7.51
N ARG A 25 5.04 3.58 8.24
CA ARG A 25 5.35 2.21 8.65
C ARG A 25 5.58 1.34 7.41
N VAL A 26 6.80 0.86 7.23
CA VAL A 26 7.10 -0.17 6.22
C VAL A 26 6.68 -1.52 6.78
N VAL A 27 5.72 -2.18 6.14
CA VAL A 27 5.33 -3.55 6.45
C VAL A 27 5.67 -4.40 5.24
N SER A 28 6.41 -5.49 5.44
CA SER A 28 6.83 -6.39 4.37
C SER A 28 7.18 -7.77 4.91
N LYS A 29 7.75 -8.63 4.06
CA LYS A 29 8.26 -9.93 4.49
C LYS A 29 9.37 -9.84 5.52
N ASP A 30 10.14 -8.75 5.55
CA ASP A 30 11.23 -8.58 6.52
C ASP A 30 10.81 -7.73 7.72
N TYR A 31 9.79 -6.88 7.54
CA TYR A 31 9.31 -5.95 8.55
C TYR A 31 7.86 -6.28 8.92
N PRO A 32 7.60 -7.22 9.85
CA PRO A 32 6.26 -7.49 10.34
C PRO A 32 5.73 -6.31 11.15
N LEU A 33 4.41 -6.24 11.34
CA LEU A 33 3.79 -5.40 12.36
C LEU A 33 4.32 -5.78 13.75
N ASN A 34 4.50 -4.79 14.62
CA ASN A 34 4.97 -5.04 15.99
C ASN A 34 3.90 -5.76 16.81
N ASN A 35 2.65 -5.34 16.66
CA ASN A 35 1.48 -6.04 17.13
C ASN A 35 0.88 -6.84 15.95
N PRO A 36 1.00 -8.19 15.95
CA PRO A 36 0.42 -9.02 14.90
C PRO A 36 -1.10 -8.82 14.73
N HIS A 37 -1.83 -8.38 15.75
CA HIS A 37 -3.27 -8.10 15.70
C HIS A 37 -3.58 -6.59 15.68
N TYR A 38 -2.64 -5.75 15.24
CA TYR A 38 -2.89 -4.33 15.06
C TYR A 38 -4.14 -4.09 14.21
N THR A 39 -5.03 -3.24 14.71
CA THR A 39 -6.28 -2.85 14.05
C THR A 39 -6.38 -1.33 14.03
N PRO A 40 -6.33 -0.70 12.84
CA PRO A 40 -6.51 0.74 12.70
C PRO A 40 -8.00 1.12 12.76
N THR A 41 -8.29 2.40 12.94
CA THR A 41 -9.63 2.94 12.72
C THR A 41 -9.95 2.91 11.23
N VAL A 42 -10.91 2.06 10.84
CA VAL A 42 -11.34 1.92 9.45
C VAL A 42 -12.79 2.34 9.25
N SER A 43 -13.09 2.80 8.05
CA SER A 43 -14.44 3.15 7.62
C SER A 43 -14.68 2.59 6.22
N LEU A 44 -15.94 2.29 5.91
CA LEU A 44 -16.33 1.84 4.59
C LEU A 44 -15.85 2.85 3.55
N ALA A 45 -15.25 2.35 2.47
CA ALA A 45 -14.90 3.19 1.35
C ALA A 45 -16.18 3.77 0.72
N THR A 46 -16.09 5.04 0.33
CA THR A 46 -17.18 5.80 -0.30
C THR A 46 -17.21 5.62 -1.82
N VAL A 47 -16.15 5.06 -2.41
CA VAL A 47 -16.05 4.68 -3.81
C VAL A 47 -16.64 3.29 -4.05
N ALA A 48 -16.77 2.88 -5.32
CA ALA A 48 -17.25 1.54 -5.67
C ALA A 48 -16.36 0.45 -5.03
N THR A 49 -17.01 -0.58 -4.48
CA THR A 49 -16.37 -1.72 -3.82
C THR A 49 -17.04 -3.01 -4.26
N ARG A 50 -16.34 -4.14 -4.11
CA ARG A 50 -16.96 -5.46 -4.27
C ARG A 50 -18.05 -5.71 -3.23
N SER A 51 -19.32 -5.65 -3.65
CA SER A 51 -20.48 -5.83 -2.76
C SER A 51 -20.56 -7.23 -2.14
N ASP A 52 -19.96 -8.23 -2.78
CA ASP A 52 -19.88 -9.63 -2.33
C ASP A 52 -18.77 -9.87 -1.29
N LYS A 53 -18.00 -8.84 -0.92
CA LYS A 53 -16.95 -8.91 0.10
C LYS A 53 -17.43 -8.43 1.46
N PRO A 54 -16.85 -8.95 2.56
CA PRO A 54 -17.19 -8.50 3.90
C PRO A 54 -16.87 -7.01 4.10
N ARG A 55 -17.53 -6.40 5.08
CA ARG A 55 -17.39 -4.95 5.39
C ARG A 55 -15.93 -4.54 5.56
N GLU A 56 -15.12 -5.36 6.21
CA GLU A 56 -13.71 -5.04 6.48
C GLU A 56 -12.88 -4.93 5.18
N GLU A 57 -13.03 -5.87 4.24
CA GLU A 57 -12.38 -5.83 2.92
C GLU A 57 -12.90 -4.69 2.02
N ARG A 58 -13.98 -4.02 2.43
CA ARG A 58 -14.54 -2.83 1.76
C ARG A 58 -14.22 -1.54 2.52
N SER A 59 -13.44 -1.63 3.59
CA SER A 59 -13.06 -0.51 4.44
C SER A 59 -11.59 -0.15 4.24
N LEU A 60 -11.23 1.09 4.54
CA LEU A 60 -9.86 1.59 4.55
C LEU A 60 -9.65 2.42 5.82
N ARG A 61 -8.39 2.77 6.13
CA ARG A 61 -8.08 3.69 7.22
C ARG A 61 -8.82 5.00 7.00
N THR A 62 -9.55 5.46 8.01
CA THR A 62 -10.52 6.56 7.85
C THR A 62 -9.88 7.84 7.33
N ASP A 63 -8.65 8.13 7.73
CA ASP A 63 -7.92 9.35 7.37
C ASP A 63 -7.38 9.38 5.94
N ILE A 64 -7.35 8.24 5.23
CA ILE A 64 -6.95 8.19 3.81
C ILE A 64 -8.13 8.29 2.84
N LEU A 65 -9.38 8.16 3.32
CA LEU A 65 -10.56 8.18 2.47
C LEU A 65 -10.65 9.41 1.55
N PRO A 66 -10.34 10.64 1.99
CA PRO A 66 -10.35 11.80 1.09
C PRO A 66 -9.35 11.68 -0.08
N ALA A 67 -8.20 11.05 0.15
CA ALA A 67 -7.21 10.82 -0.90
C ALA A 67 -7.68 9.75 -1.89
N VAL A 68 -8.34 8.70 -1.39
CA VAL A 68 -8.96 7.64 -2.21
C VAL A 68 -10.06 8.24 -3.10
N GLU A 69 -10.96 9.03 -2.52
CA GLU A 69 -12.02 9.73 -3.26
C GLU A 69 -11.46 10.59 -4.38
N ALA A 70 -10.41 11.37 -4.09
CA ALA A 70 -9.78 12.23 -5.08
C ALA A 70 -9.13 11.43 -6.23
N LEU A 71 -8.45 10.32 -5.93
CA LEU A 71 -7.85 9.45 -6.95
C LEU A 71 -8.93 8.83 -7.85
N PHE A 72 -10.00 8.28 -7.27
CA PHE A 72 -11.06 7.62 -8.02
C PHE A 72 -11.89 8.62 -8.83
N ALA A 73 -12.16 9.81 -8.30
CA ALA A 73 -12.82 10.88 -9.06
C ALA A 73 -11.97 11.30 -10.28
N ALA A 74 -10.65 11.44 -10.11
CA ALA A 74 -9.75 11.76 -11.20
C ALA A 74 -9.70 10.64 -12.26
N ALA A 75 -9.63 9.37 -11.84
CA ALA A 75 -9.71 8.24 -12.74
C ALA A 75 -11.04 8.21 -13.52
N LYS A 76 -12.15 8.50 -12.84
CA LYS A 76 -13.48 8.57 -13.47
C LYS A 76 -13.56 9.69 -14.52
N ASN A 77 -12.94 10.84 -14.25
CA ASN A 77 -12.85 11.96 -15.20
C ASN A 77 -12.04 11.61 -16.46
N GLN A 78 -11.13 10.63 -16.38
CA GLN A 78 -10.41 10.07 -17.52
C GLN A 78 -11.17 8.94 -18.22
N GLY A 79 -12.40 8.63 -17.79
CA GLY A 79 -13.23 7.57 -18.34
C GLY A 79 -12.96 6.18 -17.76
N TYR A 80 -12.20 6.06 -16.67
CA TYR A 80 -11.92 4.79 -16.02
C TYR A 80 -12.93 4.51 -14.91
N ASP A 81 -13.72 3.44 -15.06
CA ASP A 81 -14.66 3.01 -14.02
C ASP A 81 -14.03 1.97 -13.10
N LEU A 82 -13.54 2.42 -11.95
CA LEU A 82 -12.74 1.62 -11.03
C LEU A 82 -13.49 1.31 -9.73
N MET A 83 -13.11 0.21 -9.09
CA MET A 83 -13.55 -0.18 -7.76
C MET A 83 -12.39 -0.69 -6.91
N ILE A 84 -12.58 -0.66 -5.59
CA ILE A 84 -11.72 -1.39 -4.64
C ILE A 84 -12.13 -2.88 -4.66
N GLY A 85 -11.17 -3.73 -5.03
CA GLY A 85 -11.29 -5.18 -5.01
C GLY A 85 -11.03 -5.79 -3.63
N SER A 86 -10.08 -5.24 -2.88
CA SER A 86 -9.78 -5.62 -1.48
C SER A 86 -9.12 -4.45 -0.75
N GLY A 87 -9.66 -4.07 0.40
CA GLY A 87 -9.15 -3.00 1.28
C GLY A 87 -8.51 -3.57 2.54
N TYR A 88 -8.95 -3.10 3.71
CA TYR A 88 -8.45 -3.58 5.00
C TYR A 88 -8.68 -5.09 5.19
N ARG A 89 -7.69 -5.76 5.76
CA ARG A 89 -7.75 -7.19 6.08
C ARG A 89 -7.14 -7.44 7.45
N SER A 90 -7.93 -7.98 8.37
CA SER A 90 -7.46 -8.36 9.70
C SER A 90 -6.39 -9.46 9.66
N TYR A 91 -5.70 -9.67 10.77
CA TYR A 91 -4.74 -10.77 10.92
C TYR A 91 -5.42 -12.12 10.65
N GLU A 92 -6.62 -12.32 11.22
CA GLU A 92 -7.41 -13.53 11.13
C GLU A 92 -7.82 -13.81 9.69
N GLN A 93 -8.28 -12.78 8.97
CA GLN A 93 -8.57 -12.92 7.55
C GLN A 93 -7.30 -13.23 6.74
N GLN A 94 -6.19 -12.53 6.98
CA GLN A 94 -4.94 -12.82 6.28
C GLN A 94 -4.50 -14.27 6.52
N ALA A 95 -4.73 -14.83 7.72
CA ALA A 95 -4.46 -16.24 8.01
C ALA A 95 -5.32 -17.19 7.18
N ILE A 96 -6.61 -16.90 7.02
CA ILE A 96 -7.50 -17.68 6.16
C ILE A 96 -7.00 -17.66 4.71
N TYR A 97 -6.73 -16.48 4.15
CA TYR A 97 -6.22 -16.35 2.77
C TYR A 97 -4.90 -17.08 2.59
N TYR A 98 -3.91 -16.81 3.44
CA TYR A 98 -2.60 -17.43 3.35
C TYR A 98 -2.68 -18.96 3.44
N ASN A 99 -3.41 -19.50 4.42
CA ASN A 99 -3.56 -20.95 4.57
C ASN A 99 -4.26 -21.58 3.37
N SER A 100 -5.24 -20.90 2.76
CA SER A 100 -5.90 -21.38 1.54
C SER A 100 -4.93 -21.45 0.35
N TYR A 101 -4.04 -20.47 0.20
CA TYR A 101 -3.01 -20.47 -0.83
C TYR A 101 -1.93 -21.51 -0.58
N VAL A 102 -1.49 -21.69 0.66
CA VAL A 102 -0.54 -22.76 1.04
C VAL A 102 -1.13 -24.13 0.72
N ALA A 103 -2.40 -24.37 1.06
CA ALA A 103 -3.06 -25.64 0.77
C ALA A 103 -3.19 -25.91 -0.73
N LYS A 104 -3.40 -24.87 -1.54
CA LYS A 104 -3.58 -24.98 -3.00
C LYS A 104 -2.26 -25.06 -3.78
N ASN A 105 -1.26 -24.28 -3.38
CA ASN A 105 -0.07 -24.00 -4.17
C ASN A 105 1.23 -24.45 -3.51
N GLY A 106 1.20 -24.83 -2.24
CA GLY A 106 2.39 -25.04 -1.42
C GLY A 106 2.95 -23.73 -0.85
N GLN A 107 3.70 -23.85 0.24
CA GLN A 107 4.16 -22.68 1.00
C GLN A 107 5.11 -21.79 0.20
N GLU A 108 6.07 -22.39 -0.52
CA GLU A 108 7.07 -21.65 -1.30
C GLU A 108 6.42 -20.76 -2.36
N VAL A 109 5.43 -21.30 -3.08
CA VAL A 109 4.69 -20.55 -4.11
C VAL A 109 3.80 -19.50 -3.45
N ALA A 110 3.06 -19.84 -2.40
CA ALA A 110 2.21 -18.90 -1.66
C ALA A 110 3.01 -17.72 -1.09
N ASP A 111 4.21 -17.98 -0.58
CA ASP A 111 5.09 -16.93 -0.07
C ASP A 111 5.47 -15.91 -1.17
N THR A 112 5.43 -16.23 -2.48
CA THR A 112 5.80 -15.28 -3.55
C THR A 112 4.79 -14.15 -3.78
N PHE A 113 3.51 -14.37 -3.48
CA PHE A 113 2.41 -13.42 -3.76
C PHE A 113 1.50 -13.15 -2.56
N SER A 114 1.51 -13.99 -1.52
CA SER A 114 0.70 -13.80 -0.32
C SER A 114 1.57 -13.50 0.87
N ALA A 115 1.26 -12.40 1.56
CA ALA A 115 1.83 -12.11 2.86
C ALA A 115 1.43 -13.17 3.89
N ARG A 116 2.34 -13.49 4.81
CA ARG A 116 2.00 -14.19 6.04
C ARG A 116 1.19 -13.26 6.97
N PRO A 117 0.34 -13.81 7.87
CA PRO A 117 -0.37 -13.00 8.86
C PRO A 117 0.58 -12.11 9.67
N GLY A 118 0.20 -10.84 9.90
CA GLY A 118 1.06 -9.83 10.55
C GLY A 118 2.14 -9.21 9.65
N ARG A 119 2.23 -9.63 8.36
CA ARG A 119 3.15 -9.08 7.35
C ARG A 119 2.44 -8.48 6.14
N SER A 120 1.11 -8.40 6.19
CA SER A 120 0.29 -7.85 5.12
C SER A 120 0.05 -6.36 5.32
N GLU A 121 0.35 -5.55 4.30
CA GLU A 121 0.07 -4.11 4.36
C GLU A 121 -1.44 -3.80 4.39
N HIS A 122 -2.30 -4.68 3.89
CA HIS A 122 -3.75 -4.54 4.03
C HIS A 122 -4.19 -4.37 5.48
N GLN A 123 -3.46 -4.96 6.44
CA GLN A 123 -3.77 -4.85 7.86
C GLN A 123 -3.54 -3.44 8.43
N THR A 124 -2.76 -2.59 7.74
CA THR A 124 -2.59 -1.18 8.12
C THR A 124 -3.79 -0.31 7.73
N GLY A 125 -4.68 -0.82 6.86
CA GLY A 125 -5.76 -0.04 6.24
C GLY A 125 -5.27 1.05 5.27
N LEU A 126 -3.96 1.17 5.03
CA LEU A 126 -3.35 2.15 4.12
C LEU A 126 -3.23 1.65 2.68
N THR A 127 -3.65 0.41 2.44
CA THR A 127 -3.41 -0.31 1.20
C THR A 127 -4.70 -0.87 0.65
N PHE A 128 -4.84 -0.88 -0.68
CA PHE A 128 -5.94 -1.51 -1.37
C PHE A 128 -5.58 -1.97 -2.77
N ASP A 129 -6.36 -2.94 -3.22
CA ASP A 129 -6.31 -3.47 -4.57
C ASP A 129 -7.36 -2.78 -5.45
N ILE A 130 -6.94 -2.21 -6.58
CA ILE A 130 -7.80 -1.53 -7.55
C ILE A 130 -8.11 -2.46 -8.73
N SER A 131 -9.35 -2.41 -9.22
CA SER A 131 -9.75 -3.10 -10.45
C SER A 131 -10.81 -2.31 -11.20
N TYR A 132 -11.07 -2.64 -12.46
CA TYR A 132 -12.28 -2.16 -13.13
C TYR A 132 -13.54 -2.73 -12.48
N VAL A 133 -14.64 -1.96 -12.51
CA VAL A 133 -15.95 -2.41 -12.02
C VAL A 133 -16.43 -3.68 -12.74
N ASP A 134 -16.17 -3.78 -14.05
CA ASP A 134 -16.51 -4.94 -14.89
C ASP A 134 -15.58 -6.16 -14.71
N ARG A 135 -14.57 -6.03 -13.84
CA ARG A 135 -13.56 -7.06 -13.54
C ARG A 135 -12.64 -7.40 -14.72
N THR A 136 -12.52 -6.53 -15.71
CA THR A 136 -11.47 -6.62 -16.74
C THR A 136 -10.09 -6.66 -16.06
N CYS A 137 -9.31 -7.70 -16.35
CA CYS A 137 -7.99 -7.93 -15.73
C CYS A 137 -8.01 -7.85 -14.20
N TYR A 138 -9.03 -8.43 -13.56
CA TYR A 138 -9.22 -8.34 -12.12
C TYR A 138 -8.05 -8.96 -11.34
N LEU A 139 -7.31 -8.09 -10.65
CA LEU A 139 -6.18 -8.44 -9.78
C LEU A 139 -5.18 -9.39 -10.46
N ASP A 140 -4.88 -9.10 -11.73
CA ASP A 140 -3.92 -9.83 -12.54
C ASP A 140 -2.93 -8.84 -13.18
N THR A 141 -1.77 -9.34 -13.54
CA THR A 141 -0.67 -8.62 -14.19
C THR A 141 -1.10 -7.87 -15.45
N CYS A 142 -2.09 -8.39 -16.20
CA CYS A 142 -2.62 -7.71 -17.38
C CYS A 142 -3.30 -6.37 -17.05
N PHE A 143 -3.67 -6.10 -15.80
CA PHE A 143 -4.19 -4.79 -15.38
C PHE A 143 -3.19 -3.67 -15.67
N GLY A 144 -1.89 -3.93 -15.52
CA GLY A 144 -0.81 -2.97 -15.81
C GLY A 144 -0.73 -2.57 -17.28
N ASP A 145 -1.28 -3.38 -18.20
CA ASP A 145 -1.29 -3.09 -19.63
C ASP A 145 -2.53 -2.29 -20.07
N THR A 146 -3.56 -2.22 -19.21
CA THR A 146 -4.78 -1.44 -19.46
C THR A 146 -4.52 0.06 -19.39
N ALA A 147 -5.42 0.85 -19.98
CA ALA A 147 -5.34 2.31 -19.91
C ALA A 147 -5.41 2.82 -18.46
N ALA A 148 -6.29 2.27 -17.63
CA ALA A 148 -6.38 2.66 -16.22
C ALA A 148 -5.14 2.26 -15.42
N GLY A 149 -4.60 1.05 -15.61
CA GLY A 149 -3.38 0.60 -14.93
C GLY A 149 -2.18 1.50 -15.23
N LYS A 150 -1.97 1.86 -16.51
CA LYS A 150 -0.91 2.80 -16.93
C LYS A 150 -1.12 4.20 -16.36
N TRP A 151 -2.37 4.66 -16.34
CA TRP A 151 -2.71 5.96 -15.77
C TRP A 151 -2.44 5.99 -14.26
N LEU A 152 -2.88 4.97 -13.52
CA LEU A 152 -2.62 4.85 -12.08
C LEU A 152 -1.14 4.79 -11.77
N ALA A 153 -0.35 4.03 -12.55
CA ALA A 153 1.10 3.96 -12.36
C ALA A 153 1.80 5.33 -12.48
N THR A 154 1.20 6.27 -13.21
CA THR A 154 1.74 7.62 -13.42
C THR A 154 1.18 8.64 -12.42
N HIS A 155 -0.12 8.56 -12.11
CA HIS A 155 -0.84 9.62 -11.40
C HIS A 155 -1.16 9.31 -9.93
N ALA A 156 -1.08 8.05 -9.49
CA ALA A 156 -1.42 7.68 -8.11
C ALA A 156 -0.60 8.47 -7.06
N THR A 157 0.65 8.82 -7.38
CA THR A 157 1.57 9.56 -6.51
C THR A 157 1.09 10.98 -6.22
N GLU A 158 0.35 11.61 -7.13
CA GLU A 158 -0.24 12.95 -6.94
C GLU A 158 -1.28 12.96 -5.80
N TYR A 159 -1.84 11.78 -5.49
CA TYR A 159 -2.81 11.55 -4.44
C TYR A 159 -2.20 10.89 -3.20
N GLY A 160 -0.89 10.64 -3.20
CA GLY A 160 -0.16 10.07 -2.06
C GLY A 160 -0.10 8.54 -2.04
N PHE A 161 -0.44 7.89 -3.16
CA PHE A 161 -0.35 6.45 -3.32
C PHE A 161 0.85 6.06 -4.18
N ILE A 162 1.48 4.94 -3.85
CA ILE A 162 2.53 4.32 -4.66
C ILE A 162 2.04 2.98 -5.18
N LEU A 163 2.49 2.61 -6.39
CA LEU A 163 2.46 1.22 -6.82
C LEU A 163 3.47 0.45 -5.96
N ARG A 164 2.97 -0.38 -5.06
CA ARG A 164 3.78 -0.94 -3.97
C ARG A 164 4.74 -2.04 -4.44
N TYR A 165 4.34 -2.81 -5.45
CA TYR A 165 5.08 -3.95 -5.99
C TYR A 165 5.31 -3.79 -7.50
N PRO A 166 6.22 -2.91 -7.93
CA PRO A 166 6.56 -2.72 -9.34
C PRO A 166 7.46 -3.85 -9.87
N LYS A 167 7.43 -4.03 -11.21
CA LYS A 167 8.04 -5.17 -11.90
C LYS A 167 9.56 -5.25 -11.75
N ASP A 168 10.23 -4.11 -11.61
CA ASP A 168 11.68 -3.98 -11.51
C ASP A 168 12.21 -4.05 -10.06
N LYS A 169 11.32 -4.19 -9.05
CA LYS A 169 11.69 -4.20 -7.63
C LYS A 169 11.42 -5.51 -6.89
N ILE A 170 11.14 -6.59 -7.62
CA ILE A 170 10.85 -7.92 -7.06
C ILE A 170 11.95 -8.40 -6.10
N SER A 171 13.22 -8.16 -6.40
CA SER A 171 14.35 -8.56 -5.54
C SER A 171 14.35 -7.88 -4.17
N VAL A 172 13.75 -6.69 -4.06
CA VAL A 172 13.71 -5.89 -2.83
C VAL A 172 12.38 -6.10 -2.11
N THR A 173 11.25 -5.99 -2.81
CA THR A 173 9.91 -6.16 -2.20
C THR A 173 9.62 -7.61 -1.87
N LYS A 174 10.25 -8.54 -2.58
CA LYS A 174 10.03 -9.99 -2.53
C LYS A 174 8.65 -10.42 -3.00
N TYR A 175 7.84 -9.53 -3.56
CA TYR A 175 6.56 -9.86 -4.18
C TYR A 175 6.70 -9.80 -5.69
N THR A 176 5.93 -10.64 -6.38
CA THR A 176 5.76 -10.53 -7.83
C THR A 176 5.13 -9.18 -8.22
N TYR A 177 5.12 -8.86 -9.52
CA TYR A 177 4.52 -7.61 -9.99
C TYR A 177 3.00 -7.59 -9.73
N GLU A 178 2.53 -6.57 -9.01
CA GLU A 178 1.10 -6.39 -8.70
C GLU A 178 0.61 -4.99 -9.11
N PRO A 179 0.27 -4.77 -10.40
CA PRO A 179 -0.17 -3.46 -10.91
C PRO A 179 -1.44 -2.89 -10.26
N TRP A 180 -2.16 -3.69 -9.50
CA TRP A 180 -3.39 -3.33 -8.81
C TRP A 180 -3.16 -2.86 -7.36
N HIS A 181 -1.99 -3.12 -6.76
CA HIS A 181 -1.76 -2.97 -5.32
C HIS A 181 -1.15 -1.61 -4.98
N PHE A 182 -1.95 -0.73 -4.38
CA PHE A 182 -1.56 0.64 -4.05
C PHE A 182 -1.47 0.87 -2.56
N ARG A 183 -0.38 1.52 -2.13
CA ARG A 183 -0.08 1.84 -0.73
C ARG A 183 -0.06 3.36 -0.52
N TYR A 184 -0.78 3.86 0.47
CA TYR A 184 -0.73 5.26 0.88
C TYR A 184 0.50 5.56 1.74
N VAL A 185 1.21 6.62 1.40
CA VAL A 185 2.37 7.14 2.14
C VAL A 185 2.33 8.68 2.30
N GLY A 186 1.25 9.31 1.84
CA GLY A 186 1.12 10.77 1.75
C GLY A 186 1.82 11.34 0.51
N LYS A 187 1.37 12.52 0.06
CA LYS A 187 1.79 13.14 -1.21
C LYS A 187 3.29 13.42 -1.29
N ASP A 188 3.88 13.91 -0.19
CA ASP A 188 5.29 14.28 -0.19
C ASP A 188 6.21 13.07 -0.34
N LEU A 189 5.97 12.00 0.43
CA LEU A 189 6.77 10.77 0.31
C LEU A 189 6.49 10.04 -1.01
N ALA A 190 5.24 9.99 -1.48
CA ALA A 190 4.91 9.38 -2.76
C ALA A 190 5.65 10.07 -3.93
N ARG A 191 5.69 11.41 -3.93
CA ARG A 191 6.46 12.20 -4.91
C ARG A 191 7.96 11.94 -4.79
N ALA A 192 8.51 11.93 -3.57
CA ALA A 192 9.93 11.67 -3.36
C ALA A 192 10.35 10.26 -3.81
N LEU A 193 9.51 9.25 -3.56
CA LEU A 193 9.71 7.87 -4.04
C LEU A 193 9.68 7.81 -5.57
N SER A 194 8.72 8.48 -6.20
CA SER A 194 8.63 8.58 -7.67
C SER A 194 9.88 9.19 -8.28
N GLN A 195 10.38 10.32 -7.74
CA GLN A 195 11.59 10.99 -8.23
C GLN A 195 12.87 10.16 -8.02
N SER A 196 12.94 9.43 -6.90
CA SER A 196 14.10 8.62 -6.55
C SER A 196 14.12 7.24 -7.21
N GLU A 197 12.99 6.81 -7.77
CA GLU A 197 12.75 5.46 -8.32
C GLU A 197 12.97 4.36 -7.27
N LEU A 198 12.79 4.67 -5.99
CA LEU A 198 12.92 3.72 -4.89
C LEU A 198 11.58 3.03 -4.61
N ALA A 199 11.63 1.73 -4.33
CA ALA A 199 10.55 1.06 -3.61
C ALA A 199 10.51 1.55 -2.14
N LEU A 200 9.36 1.38 -1.48
CA LEU A 200 9.21 1.77 -0.08
C LEU A 200 10.22 1.06 0.84
N ASP A 201 10.52 -0.22 0.58
CA ASP A 201 11.54 -0.99 1.33
C ASP A 201 12.94 -0.36 1.19
N GLU A 202 13.32 0.14 0.01
CA GLU A 202 14.62 0.78 -0.23
C GLU A 202 14.71 2.17 0.43
N ALA A 203 13.57 2.85 0.62
CA ALA A 203 13.51 4.14 1.29
C ALA A 203 13.63 4.03 2.81
N LYS A 204 13.40 2.84 3.40
CA LYS A 204 13.37 2.63 4.85
C LYS A 204 14.60 3.18 5.59
N PRO A 205 15.86 2.95 5.16
CA PRO A 205 17.03 3.49 5.86
C PRO A 205 17.05 5.01 5.93
N TYR A 206 16.53 5.70 4.91
CA TYR A 206 16.42 7.16 4.88
C TYR A 206 15.34 7.67 5.84
N LEU A 207 14.22 6.94 5.95
CA LEU A 207 13.17 7.21 6.94
C LEU A 207 13.68 6.99 8.36
N ASP A 208 14.40 5.90 8.61
CA ASP A 208 14.99 5.59 9.93
C ASP A 208 16.03 6.65 10.35
N ALA A 209 16.85 7.14 9.42
CA ALA A 209 17.79 8.22 9.67
C ALA A 209 17.07 9.52 10.07
N ALA A 210 16.04 9.90 9.33
CA ALA A 210 15.23 11.08 9.64
C ALA A 210 14.53 10.96 11.00
N LEU A 211 14.00 9.78 11.34
CA LEU A 211 13.41 9.51 12.65
C LEU A 211 14.44 9.65 13.78
N SER A 212 15.65 9.14 13.57
CA SER A 212 16.74 9.24 14.55
C SER A 212 17.10 10.70 14.83
N GLU A 213 17.16 11.54 13.80
CA GLU A 213 17.38 12.99 13.98
C GLU A 213 16.23 13.66 14.74
N LEU A 214 14.98 13.30 14.44
CA LEU A 214 13.80 13.83 15.17
C LEU A 214 13.85 13.46 16.66
N LYS A 215 14.23 12.21 16.99
CA LYS A 215 14.40 11.74 18.37
C LYS A 215 15.54 12.47 19.09
N GLN A 216 16.69 12.64 18.44
CA GLN A 216 17.82 13.42 19.00
C GLN A 216 17.45 14.88 19.30
N ARG A 217 16.54 15.46 18.51
CA ARG A 217 16.02 16.82 18.71
C ARG A 217 14.82 16.90 19.68
N GLY A 218 14.41 15.77 20.27
CA GLY A 218 13.24 15.71 21.16
C GLY A 218 11.90 16.00 20.48
N GLN A 219 11.84 15.87 19.16
CA GLN A 219 10.63 16.15 18.36
C GLN A 219 9.70 14.94 18.23
N VAL A 220 10.21 13.75 18.53
CA VAL A 220 9.49 12.48 18.63
C VAL A 220 10.02 11.75 19.86
N LYS A 221 9.15 11.05 20.59
CA LYS A 221 9.52 10.25 21.76
C LYS A 221 10.05 8.87 21.37
#